data_AF-M2SND2-F1
#
_entry.id   AF-M2SND2-F1
#
_cell.length_a   1.000
_cell.length_b   1.000
_cell.length_c   1.000
_cell.angle_alpha   90.00
_cell.angle_beta   90.00
_cell.angle_gamma   90.00
#
_symmetry.space_group_name_H-M   'P 1'
#
loop_
_entity.id
_entity.type
_entity.pdbx_description
1 polymer ?
#
loop_
_entity_poly.entity_id
_entity_poly.type
_entity_poly.pdbx_seq_one_letter_code
_entity_poly.pdbx_strand_id
1 'polypeptide(L)' 'YTRLKDLIDERGILPEDIYNMDETGCCIGVAKEQYLYTKNGRTVFIHNANNRELVTLVECIRATGEVIPPLI' A
#
# COMPACT_ATOMS: atom_id res chain seq x y z
N TYR A 1 8.39 -20.42 16.09
CA TYR A 1 9.36 -19.56 15.39
C TYR A 1 10.67 -20.26 15.01
N THR A 2 11.08 -21.35 15.66
CA THR A 2 12.33 -22.09 15.35
C THR A 2 12.32 -22.75 13.97
N ARG A 3 11.24 -23.47 13.62
CA ARG A 3 11.17 -24.27 12.37
C ARG A 3 11.47 -23.50 11.07
N LEU A 4 11.04 -22.24 10.96
CA LEU A 4 11.32 -21.43 9.77
C LEU A 4 12.79 -21.04 9.69
N LYS A 5 13.37 -20.65 10.84
CA LYS A 5 14.77 -20.28 10.93
C LYS A 5 15.67 -21.48 10.64
N ASP A 6 15.35 -22.63 11.22
CA ASP A 6 16.10 -23.87 11.00
C ASP A 6 16.12 -24.26 9.50
N LEU A 7 15.01 -24.05 8.80
CA LEU A 7 14.89 -24.36 7.36
C LEU A 7 15.63 -23.35 6.47
N ILE A 8 15.63 -22.06 6.85
CA ILE A 8 16.44 -21.03 6.18
C ILE A 8 17.92 -21.37 6.32
N ASP A 9 18.34 -21.74 7.53
CA ASP A 9 19.73 -22.09 7.83
C ASP A 9 20.15 -23.40 7.13
N GLU A 10 19.30 -24.45 7.15
CA GLU A 10 19.56 -25.74 6.48
C GLU A 10 19.68 -25.59 4.96
N ARG A 11 18.87 -24.72 4.36
CA ARG A 11 18.84 -24.49 2.90
C ARG A 11 19.80 -23.40 2.45
N GLY A 12 20.48 -22.73 3.38
CA GLY A 12 21.40 -21.64 3.09
C GLY A 12 20.73 -20.47 2.37
N ILE A 13 19.46 -20.19 2.67
CA ILE A 13 18.70 -19.12 2.02
C ILE A 13 19.26 -17.78 2.50
N LEU A 14 19.79 -17.00 1.57
CA LEU A 14 20.38 -15.70 1.88
C LEU A 14 19.28 -14.65 2.07
N PRO A 15 19.52 -13.58 2.84
CA PRO A 15 18.55 -12.48 2.97
C PRO A 15 18.17 -11.82 1.64
N GLU A 16 19.06 -11.87 0.65
CA GLU A 16 18.80 -11.42 -0.72
C GLU A 16 17.82 -12.32 -1.50
N ASP A 17 17.55 -13.53 -1.03
CA ASP A 17 16.57 -14.45 -1.63
C ASP A 17 15.22 -14.43 -0.90
N ILE A 18 15.11 -13.66 0.19
CA ILE A 18 13.91 -13.57 1.01
C ILE A 18 13.12 -12.32 0.60
N TYR A 19 11.87 -12.52 0.20
CA TYR A 19 10.95 -11.45 -0.16
C TYR A 19 9.69 -11.55 0.68
N ASN A 20 9.23 -10.41 1.18
CA ASN A 20 7.88 -10.23 1.69
C ASN A 20 7.00 -9.68 0.56
N MET A 21 5.83 -10.26 0.39
CA MET A 21 4.83 -9.88 -0.61
C MET A 21 3.51 -9.62 0.10
N ASP A 22 2.83 -8.54 -0.26
CA ASP A 22 1.47 -8.29 0.23
C ASP A 22 0.61 -7.52 -0.79
N GLU A 23 -0.70 -7.65 -0.65
CA GLU A 23 -1.70 -6.93 -1.46
C GLU A 23 -2.30 -5.78 -0.64
N THR A 24 -2.27 -4.57 -1.19
CA THR A 24 -2.91 -3.40 -0.58
C THR A 24 -3.93 -2.79 -1.54
N GLY A 25 -5.20 -2.75 -1.12
CA GLY A 25 -6.24 -1.99 -1.79
C GLY A 25 -6.22 -0.52 -1.39
N CYS A 26 -6.10 0.39 -2.35
CA CYS A 26 -6.21 1.83 -2.15
C CYS A 26 -7.50 2.38 -2.82
N CYS A 27 -8.30 3.12 -2.06
CA CYS A 27 -9.50 3.78 -2.59
C CYS A 27 -9.15 5.17 -3.12
N ILE A 28 -9.26 5.36 -4.43
CA ILE A 28 -9.20 6.69 -5.04
C ILE A 28 -10.55 7.39 -4.81
N GLY A 29 -10.52 8.69 -4.49
CA GLY A 29 -11.73 9.50 -4.35
C GLY A 29 -12.37 9.52 -2.96
N VAL A 30 -11.80 8.85 -1.96
CA VAL A 30 -12.24 8.95 -0.55
C VAL A 30 -11.53 10.14 0.11
N ALA A 31 -12.02 11.35 -0.15
CA ALA A 31 -11.58 12.53 0.60
C ALA A 31 -12.27 12.53 1.97
N LYS A 32 -11.49 12.49 3.06
CA LYS A 32 -12.07 12.43 4.41
C LYS A 32 -12.79 13.74 4.78
N GLU A 33 -12.24 14.90 4.42
CA GLU A 33 -12.90 16.22 4.51
C GLU A 33 -12.25 17.18 3.50
N GLN A 34 -13.03 17.78 2.59
CA GLN A 34 -12.54 18.85 1.70
C GLN A 34 -13.07 20.19 2.21
N TYR A 35 -12.24 20.97 2.91
CA TYR A 35 -12.60 22.33 3.33
C TYR A 35 -12.20 23.34 2.25
N LEU A 36 -13.19 23.97 1.63
CA LEU A 36 -12.98 25.07 0.68
C LEU A 36 -13.27 26.40 1.38
N TYR A 37 -12.23 27.23 1.59
CA TYR A 37 -12.41 28.60 2.08
C TYR A 37 -12.75 29.53 0.92
N THR A 38 -14.03 29.90 0.80
CA THR A 38 -14.47 30.92 -0.18
C THR A 38 -14.64 32.27 0.51
N LYS A 39 -14.20 33.35 -0.16
CA LYS A 39 -14.23 34.76 0.31
C LYS A 39 -15.62 35.24 0.77
N ASN A 40 -16.70 34.56 0.36
CA ASN A 40 -18.09 34.91 0.66
C ASN A 40 -18.81 33.90 1.59
N GLY A 41 -18.07 33.10 2.36
CA GLY A 41 -18.63 32.31 3.47
C GLY A 41 -19.65 31.24 3.08
N ARG A 42 -19.64 30.76 1.82
CA ARG A 42 -20.47 29.63 1.41
C ARG A 42 -19.66 28.35 1.49
N THR A 43 -20.08 27.46 2.39
CA THR A 43 -19.69 26.05 2.41
C THR A 43 -20.24 25.39 1.14
N VAL A 44 -19.39 25.25 0.14
CA VAL A 44 -19.70 24.45 -1.05
C VAL A 44 -19.36 23.01 -0.69
N PHE A 45 -20.36 22.23 -0.30
CA PHE A 45 -20.21 20.78 -0.17
C PHE A 45 -20.09 20.19 -1.58
N ILE A 46 -18.88 19.76 -1.95
CA ILE A 46 -18.71 18.92 -3.13
C ILE A 46 -19.24 17.54 -2.73
N HIS A 47 -20.29 17.07 -3.41
CA HIS A 47 -20.74 15.69 -3.25
C HIS A 47 -19.53 14.79 -3.47
N ASN A 48 -19.25 13.90 -2.51
CA ASN A 48 -18.21 12.87 -2.60
C ASN A 48 -18.04 12.42 -4.05
N ALA A 49 -16.82 12.47 -4.57
CA ALA A 49 -16.52 11.96 -5.90
C ALA A 49 -17.15 10.56 -6.01
N ASN A 50 -18.17 10.42 -6.83
CA ASN A 50 -18.94 9.17 -6.96
C ASN A 50 -18.10 8.03 -7.55
N ASN A 51 -16.86 8.32 -7.95
CA ASN A 51 -15.91 7.33 -8.42
C ASN A 51 -15.03 6.88 -7.26
N ARG A 52 -15.53 5.89 -6.51
CA ARG A 52 -14.76 5.14 -5.51
C ARG A 52 -14.03 4.00 -6.21
N GLU A 53 -13.08 4.35 -7.05
CA GLU A 53 -12.26 3.35 -7.72
C GLU A 53 -11.30 2.74 -6.71
N LEU A 54 -11.38 1.42 -6.56
CA LEU A 54 -10.43 0.63 -5.80
C LEU A 54 -9.30 0.24 -6.75
N VAL A 55 -8.09 0.66 -6.41
CA VAL A 55 -6.87 0.23 -7.08
C VAL A 55 -6.16 -0.76 -6.17
N THR A 56 -5.83 -1.93 -6.70
CA THR A 56 -5.09 -2.96 -5.97
C THR A 56 -3.62 -2.82 -6.31
N LEU A 57 -2.78 -2.70 -5.28
CA LEU A 57 -1.33 -2.67 -5.40
C LEU A 57 -0.79 -4.01 -4.89
N VAL A 58 0.08 -4.64 -5.68
CA VAL A 58 0.89 -5.78 -5.22
C VAL A 58 2.30 -5.29 -4.94
N GLU A 59 2.71 -5.32 -3.67
CA GLU A 59 3.99 -4.80 -3.21
C GLU A 59 4.94 -5.94 -2.81
N CYS A 60 6.23 -5.76 -3.13
CA CYS A 60 7.27 -6.73 -2.82
C CYS A 60 8.51 -6.03 -2.25
N ILE A 61 8.98 -6.49 -1.10
CA ILE A 61 10.19 -5.98 -0.45
C ILE A 61 11.10 -7.12 -0.07
N ARG A 62 12.37 -7.02 -0.47
CA ARG A 62 13.42 -7.96 -0.11
C ARG A 62 13.88 -7.76 1.33
N ALA A 63 14.39 -8.78 2.00
CA ALA A 63 14.89 -8.63 3.37
C ALA A 63 16.10 -7.68 3.47
N THR A 64 16.79 -7.39 2.36
CA THR A 64 17.84 -6.37 2.27
C THR A 64 17.30 -4.94 2.04
N GLY A 65 15.99 -4.76 1.89
CA GLY A 65 15.33 -3.46 1.73
C GLY A 65 15.11 -2.99 0.29
N GLU A 66 15.49 -3.78 -0.72
CA GLU A 66 15.17 -3.48 -2.12
C GLU A 66 13.69 -3.73 -2.41
N VAL A 67 13.09 -2.84 -3.21
CA VAL A 67 11.66 -2.87 -3.56
C VAL A 67 11.51 -3.19 -5.04
N ILE A 68 10.66 -4.17 -5.35
CA ILE A 68 10.24 -4.40 -6.75
C ILE A 68 9.13 -3.39 -7.05
N PRO A 69 9.16 -2.69 -8.19
CA PRO A 69 8.09 -1.78 -8.58
C PRO A 69 6.72 -2.46 -8.47
N PRO A 70 5.72 -1.82 -7.84
CA PRO A 70 4.44 -2.43 -7.59
C PRO A 70 3.69 -2.69 -8.90
N LEU A 71 2.94 -3.79 -8.93
CA LEU A 71 1.94 -4.01 -9.96
C LEU A 71 0.64 -3.33 -9.52
N ILE A 72 0.03 -2.57 -10.44
CA ILE A 72 -1.19 -1.79 -10.25
C ILE A 72 -2.29 -2.37 -11.14
#